data_AF-A0A2D6GLV5-F1
#
_entry.id   AF-A0A2D6GLV5-F1
#
_cell.length_a   1.000
_cell.length_b   1.000
_cell.length_c   1.000
_cell.angle_alpha   90.00
_cell.angle_beta   90.00
_cell.angle_gamma   90.00
#
_symmetry.space_group_name_H-M   'P 1'
#
loop_
_entity.id
_entity.type
_entity.pdbx_description
1 polymer ?
#
loop_
_entity_poly.entity_id
_entity_poly.type
_entity_poly.pdbx_seq_one_letter_code
_entity_poly.pdbx_strand_id
1 'polypeptide(L)' 'MARNPDDWRLDDFHALHKSGVKIWIGNGLFGYHLEKPEYQEIGFIEKFKLHQQIKILREIKKNGN' A
#
# COMPACT_ATOMS: atom_id res chain seq x y z
N MET A 1 -0.71 -2.47 20.90
CA MET A 1 -0.03 -2.36 19.59
C MET A 1 1.37 -2.94 19.73
N ALA A 2 1.52 -4.25 19.59
CA ALA A 2 2.84 -4.89 19.58
C ALA A 2 3.41 -4.76 18.16
N ARG A 3 4.41 -3.88 17.99
CA ARG A 3 5.14 -3.68 16.74
C ARG A 3 6.18 -4.81 16.63
N ASN A 4 5.75 -6.01 16.27
CA ASN A 4 6.68 -7.12 16.07
C ASN A 4 7.63 -6.77 14.92
N PRO A 5 8.96 -6.70 15.14
CA PRO A 5 9.91 -6.35 14.09
C PRO A 5 9.84 -7.25 12.85
N ASP A 6 9.47 -8.52 13.02
CA ASP A 6 9.33 -9.48 11.91
C ASP A 6 8.22 -9.14 10.92
N ASP A 7 7.26 -8.29 11.32
CA ASP A 7 6.15 -7.87 10.48
C ASP A 7 6.52 -6.72 9.53
N TRP A 8 7.76 -6.22 9.62
CA TRP A 8 8.30 -5.13 8.82
C TRP A 8 9.28 -5.65 7.76
N ARG A 9 9.12 -5.14 6.55
CA ARG A 9 10.07 -5.34 5.45
C ARG A 9 10.70 -3.99 5.12
N LEU A 10 12.02 -3.96 5.05
CA LEU A 10 12.80 -2.75 4.76
C LEU A 10 13.36 -2.83 3.34
N ASP A 11 13.30 -1.73 2.61
CA ASP A 11 14.07 -1.49 1.39
C ASP A 11 14.91 -0.20 1.57
N ASP A 12 15.76 0.12 0.59
CA ASP A 12 16.72 1.24 0.66
C ASP A 12 16.06 2.60 0.98
N PHE A 13 14.76 2.76 0.72
CA PHE A 13 14.04 4.02 0.92
C PHE A 13 12.70 3.84 1.65
N HIS A 14 12.33 2.64 2.09
CA HIS A 14 11.03 2.41 2.73
C HIS A 14 11.04 1.33 3.82
N ALA A 15 10.11 1.46 4.76
CA ALA A 15 9.69 0.38 5.64
C ALA A 15 8.20 0.08 5.42
N LEU A 16 7.88 -1.17 5.09
CA LEU A 16 6.53 -1.64 4.86
C LEU A 16 6.12 -2.64 5.94
N HIS A 17 5.04 -2.36 6.66
CA HIS A 17 4.45 -3.28 7.62
C HIS A 17 3.39 -4.16 6.97
N LYS A 18 3.19 -5.38 7.47
CA LYS A 18 2.12 -6.29 6.97
C LYS A 18 0.71 -5.71 6.99
N SER A 19 0.44 -4.72 7.86
CA SER A 19 -0.85 -4.02 7.91
C SER A 19 -1.03 -2.97 6.81
N GLY A 20 -0.07 -2.85 5.88
CA GLY A 20 -0.07 -1.87 4.80
C GLY A 20 0.58 -0.53 5.16
N VAL A 21 0.99 -0.31 6.41
CA VAL A 21 1.70 0.93 6.79
C VAL A 21 3.00 1.04 6.00
N LYS A 22 3.18 2.16 5.29
CA LYS A 22 4.38 2.44 4.50
C LYS A 22 5.06 3.69 5.04
N ILE A 23 6.31 3.55 5.43
CA ILE A 23 7.19 4.65 5.85
C ILE A 23 8.17 4.89 4.71
N TRP A 24 8.25 6.11 4.20
CA TRP A 24 9.34 6.53 3.32
C TRP A 24 10.48 7.02 4.20
N ILE A 25 11.67 6.47 4.02
CA ILE A 25 12.90 6.85 4.71
C ILE A 25 13.70 7.68 3.71
N GLY A 26 13.50 9.00 3.73
CA GLY A 26 14.29 9.91 2.92
C GLY A 26 15.75 9.95 3.37
N ASN A 27 16.66 10.25 2.44
CA ASN A 27 18.11 10.28 2.65
C ASN A 27 18.55 11.53 3.44
N GLY A 28 17.98 11.76 4.63
CA GLY A 28 18.25 12.91 5.48
C GLY A 28 17.69 12.73 6.90
N LEU A 29 18.41 13.25 7.89
CA LEU A 29 18.33 12.95 9.33
C LEU A 29 16.92 12.99 9.98
N PHE A 30 15.92 13.61 9.34
CA PHE A 30 14.54 13.74 9.85
C PHE A 30 13.44 13.61 8.78
N GLY A 31 13.77 13.13 7.58
CA GLY A 31 12.84 13.10 6.44
C GLY A 31 12.09 11.78 6.31
N TYR A 32 11.33 11.35 7.31
CA TYR A 32 10.44 10.20 7.12
C TYR A 32 8.98 10.64 6.89
N HIS A 33 8.38 10.16 5.80
CA HIS A 33 6.97 10.39 5.51
C HIS A 33 6.19 9.11 5.82
N LEU A 34 5.27 9.19 6.79
CA LEU A 34 4.43 8.06 7.19
C LEU A 34 3.12 8.12 6.39
N GLU A 35 3.02 7.30 5.34
CA GLU A 35 1.74 6.97 4.76
C GLU A 35 1.12 5.87 5.61
N LYS A 36 0.29 6.27 6.57
CA LYS A 36 -0.69 5.34 7.12
C LYS A 36 -1.75 5.15 6.03
N PRO A 37 -1.90 3.98 5.41
CA PRO A 37 -3.22 3.69 4.90
C PRO A 37 -4.13 3.74 6.13
N GLU A 38 -5.22 4.48 6.04
CA GLU A 38 -6.40 4.05 6.76
C GLU A 38 -6.73 2.67 6.20
N TYR A 39 -6.09 1.64 6.75
CA TYR A 39 -6.39 0.27 6.44
C TYR A 39 -7.75 0.02 7.07
N GLN A 40 -8.78 0.47 6.36
CA GLN A 40 -10.12 0.01 6.56
C GLN A 40 -10.12 -1.40 5.98
N GLU A 41 -10.40 -2.40 6.82
CA GLU A 41 -10.65 -3.75 6.30
C GLU A 41 -11.80 -3.64 5.29
N ILE A 42 -11.43 -3.75 4.02
CA ILE A 42 -12.38 -3.71 2.92
C ILE A 42 -13.11 -5.05 2.95
N GLY A 43 -14.43 -5.01 3.08
CA GLY A 43 -15.28 -6.19 3.04
C GLY A 43 -15.14 -6.94 1.71
N PHE A 44 -15.52 -8.21 1.70
CA PHE A 44 -15.38 -9.07 0.52
C PHE A 44 -16.10 -8.49 -0.71
N ILE A 45 -17.25 -7.84 -0.51
CA ILE A 45 -18.03 -7.20 -1.56
C ILE A 45 -17.28 -6.01 -2.15
N GLU A 46 -16.71 -5.14 -1.33
CA GLU A 46 -15.95 -3.99 -1.82
C GLU A 46 -14.65 -4.41 -2.51
N LYS A 47 -13.99 -5.48 -2.03
CA LYS A 47 -12.85 -6.09 -2.73
C LYS A 47 -13.24 -6.57 -4.13
N PHE A 48 -14.42 -7.20 -4.28
CA PHE A 48 -14.90 -7.67 -5.58
C PHE A 48 -15.21 -6.49 -6.53
N LYS A 49 -15.87 -5.44 -6.04
CA LYS A 49 -16.13 -4.22 -6.83
C LYS A 49 -14.84 -3.56 -7.30
N LEU A 50 -13.86 -3.43 -6.41
CA LEU A 50 -12.54 -2.88 -6.74
C LEU A 50 -11.84 -3.73 -7.81
N HIS A 51 -11.91 -5.06 -7.69
CA HIS A 51 -11.34 -5.98 -8.68
C HIS A 51 -11.97 -5.78 -10.07
N GLN A 52 -13.29 -5.65 -10.16
CA GLN A 52 -13.98 -5.37 -11.42
C GLN A 52 -13.56 -4.02 -12.03
N GLN A 53 -13.47 -2.96 -11.21
CA GLN A 53 -13.03 -1.65 -11.68
C GLN A 53 -11.59 -1.67 -12.22
N ILE A 54 -10.67 -2.35 -11.53
CA ILE A 54 -9.28 -2.51 -11.99
C ILE A 54 -9.23 -3.27 -13.32
N LYS A 55 -10.07 -4.29 -13.51
CA LYS A 55 -10.17 -5.03 -14.77
C LYS A 55 -10.59 -4.11 -15.91
N ILE A 56 -11.63 -3.30 -15.73
CA ILE A 56 -12.12 -2.34 -16.74
C ILE A 56 -11.03 -1.32 -17.08
N LEU A 57 -10.36 -0.74 -16.08
CA LEU A 57 -9.28 0.23 -16.31
C LEU A 57 -8.12 -0.36 -17.13
N ARG A 58 -7.78 -1.64 -16.90
CA ARG A 58 -6.77 -2.35 -17.68
C ARG A 58 -7.19 -2.60 -19.12
N GLU A 59 -8.47 -2.90 -19.34
CA GLU A 59 -9.03 -3.08 -20.70
C GLU A 59 -9.05 -1.76 -21.46
N ILE A 60 -9.47 -0.66 -20.83
CA ILE A 60 -9.42 0.69 -21.42
C ILE A 60 -7.99 1.06 -21.80
N LYS A 61 -7.01 0.83 -20.90
CA LYS A 61 -5.60 1.12 -21.19
C LYS A 61 -5.05 0.29 -22.36
N LYS A 62 -5.52 -0.95 -22.54
CA LYS A 62 -5.12 -1.82 -23.66
C LYS A 62 -5.77 -1.43 -24.99
N ASN A 63 -7.00 -0.94 -24.95
CA ASN A 63 -7.79 -0.60 -26.14
C ASN A 63 -7.62 0.88 -26.58
N GLY A 64 -7.06 1.73 -25.74
CA GLY A 64 -6.78 3.14 -26.04
C GLY A 64 -5.44 3.40 -26.72
N ASN A 65 -4.94 2.43 -27.50
CA ASN A 65 -3.72 2.53 -28.30
C ASN A 65 -4.05 2.49 -29.78
#